data_AF-A0A943WUR0-F1
#
_entry.id   AF-A0A943WUR0-F1
#
_cell.length_a   1.000
_cell.length_b   1.000
_cell.length_c   1.000
_cell.angle_alpha   90.00
_cell.angle_beta   90.00
_cell.angle_gamma   90.00
#
_symmetry.space_group_name_H-M   'P 1'
#
loop_
_entity.id
_entity.type
_entity.pdbx_description
1 polymer ?
#
loop_
_entity_poly.entity_id
_entity_poly.type
_entity_poly.pdbx_seq_one_letter_code
_entity_poly.pdbx_strand_id
1 'polypeptide(L)'
;MINFIKRLLRRLLIIFLNVLLLISIIFVMSKGREFRKIQRYVSEVIDVNVLDGELLVNYDDHGGFLGDEETFIKIKMPNNRCLDVMKTNPKWLPLPFSSNISRVVYGIESKEFSASSMIRYHDSDEVLIPPIKNGYYYFFDRHMESKNPKDDTELFNRCSYNFTLVIYDTDERMLYFIYYDT
;
A
#
# COMPACT_ATOMS: atom_id res chain seq x y z
N MET A 1 -27.52 3.79 -54.67
CA MET A 1 -27.97 3.56 -53.27
C MET A 1 -26.92 2.83 -52.41
N ILE A 2 -26.45 1.64 -52.78
CA ILE A 2 -25.46 0.85 -52.01
C ILE A 2 -24.15 1.59 -51.70
N ASN A 3 -23.57 2.32 -52.66
CA ASN A 3 -22.31 3.05 -52.45
C ASN A 3 -22.44 4.22 -51.46
N PHE A 4 -23.62 4.84 -51.40
CA PHE A 4 -23.91 5.91 -50.44
C PHE A 4 -24.01 5.34 -49.02
N ILE A 5 -24.73 4.22 -48.86
CA ILE A 5 -24.88 3.51 -47.57
C ILE A 5 -23.50 3.06 -47.06
N LYS A 6 -22.64 2.48 -47.92
CA LYS A 6 -21.28 2.08 -47.54
C LYS A 6 -20.42 3.27 -47.07
N ARG A 7 -20.49 4.41 -47.75
CA ARG A 7 -19.78 5.64 -47.34
C ARG A 7 -20.29 6.17 -46.01
N LEU A 8 -21.61 6.17 -45.80
CA LEU A 8 -22.23 6.60 -44.55
C LEU A 8 -21.82 5.68 -43.39
N LEU A 9 -21.94 4.36 -43.55
CA LEU A 9 -21.51 3.38 -42.55
C LEU A 9 -20.03 3.50 -42.21
N ARG A 10 -19.15 3.72 -43.21
CA ARG A 10 -17.72 3.95 -42.96
C ARG A 10 -17.47 5.20 -42.12
N ARG A 11 -18.19 6.30 -42.37
CA ARG A 11 -18.07 7.53 -41.56
C ARG A 11 -18.56 7.31 -40.14
N LEU A 12 -19.71 6.65 -39.97
CA LEU A 12 -20.26 6.31 -38.66
C LEU A 12 -19.31 5.40 -37.87
N LEU A 13 -18.68 4.41 -38.53
CA LEU A 13 -17.68 3.54 -37.91
C LEU A 13 -16.45 4.32 -37.44
N ILE A 14 -15.92 5.25 -38.24
CA ILE A 14 -14.78 6.08 -37.86
C ILE A 14 -15.13 6.95 -36.64
N ILE A 15 -16.32 7.57 -36.63
CA ILE A 15 -16.78 8.38 -35.50
C ILE A 15 -16.88 7.51 -34.25
N PHE A 16 -17.50 6.34 -34.36
CA PHE A 16 -17.63 5.39 -33.26
C PHE A 16 -16.27 4.97 -32.67
N LEU A 17 -15.30 4.63 -33.52
CA LEU A 17 -13.94 4.28 -33.07
C LEU A 17 -13.23 5.45 -32.36
N ASN A 18 -13.39 6.68 -32.84
CA ASN A 18 -12.83 7.86 -32.17
C ASN A 18 -13.49 8.12 -30.81
N VAL A 19 -14.81 7.92 -30.70
CA VAL A 19 -15.52 8.04 -29.42
C VAL A 19 -15.03 6.99 -28.43
N LEU A 20 -14.85 5.73 -28.86
CA LEU A 20 -14.28 4.68 -28.02
C LEU A 20 -12.86 5.02 -27.54
N LEU A 21 -12.02 5.56 -28.42
CA LEU A 21 -10.68 6.03 -28.07
C LEU A 21 -10.72 7.17 -27.05
N LEU A 22 -11.64 8.12 -27.20
CA LEU A 22 -11.79 9.23 -26.24
C LEU A 22 -12.21 8.71 -24.85
N ILE A 23 -13.16 7.78 -24.80
CA ILE A 23 -13.62 7.14 -23.56
C ILE A 23 -12.48 6.40 -22.87
N SER A 24 -11.65 5.66 -23.62
CA SER A 24 -10.52 4.94 -23.03
C SER A 24 -9.47 5.89 -22.44
N ILE A 25 -9.16 7.00 -23.12
CA ILE A 25 -8.25 8.03 -22.61
C ILE A 25 -8.80 8.63 -21.31
N ILE A 26 -10.09 8.99 -21.27
CA ILE A 26 -10.72 9.54 -20.06
C ILE A 26 -10.65 8.54 -18.90
N PHE A 27 -10.89 7.26 -19.17
CA PHE A 27 -10.81 6.20 -18.16
C PHE A 27 -9.39 6.05 -17.59
N VAL A 28 -8.38 6.00 -18.45
CA VAL A 28 -6.96 5.94 -18.06
C VAL A 28 -6.56 7.17 -17.24
N MET A 29 -6.95 8.36 -17.68
CA MET A 29 -6.69 9.61 -16.95
C MET A 29 -7.37 9.64 -15.57
N SER A 30 -8.58 9.08 -15.45
CA SER A 30 -9.29 8.97 -14.17
C SER A 30 -8.53 8.07 -13.19
N LYS A 31 -8.16 6.86 -13.62
CA LYS A 31 -7.36 5.94 -12.80
C LYS A 31 -6.01 6.53 -12.39
N GLY A 32 -5.32 7.20 -13.31
CA GLY A 32 -4.06 7.89 -13.01
C GLY A 32 -4.19 9.08 -12.05
N ARG A 33 -5.37 9.67 -11.89
CA ARG A 33 -5.63 10.68 -10.85
C ARG A 33 -5.80 10.03 -9.48
N GLU A 34 -6.56 8.94 -9.39
CA GLU A 34 -6.75 8.22 -8.13
C GLU A 34 -5.44 7.64 -7.59
N PHE A 35 -4.63 7.00 -8.45
CA PHE A 35 -3.32 6.47 -8.04
C PHE A 35 -2.41 7.56 -7.49
N ARG A 36 -2.39 8.73 -8.13
CA ARG A 36 -1.61 9.89 -7.65
C ARG A 36 -2.11 10.48 -6.34
N LYS A 37 -3.40 10.33 -5.99
CA LYS A 37 -3.90 10.74 -4.66
C LYS A 37 -3.35 9.81 -3.59
N ILE A 38 -3.42 8.49 -3.81
CA ILE A 38 -2.90 7.47 -2.89
C ILE A 38 -1.40 7.67 -2.66
N GLN A 39 -0.62 7.81 -3.73
CA GLN A 39 0.83 8.05 -3.62
C GLN A 39 1.17 9.36 -2.91
N ARG A 40 0.35 10.41 -3.10
CA ARG A 40 0.53 11.68 -2.39
C ARG A 40 0.26 11.51 -0.90
N TYR A 41 -0.84 10.86 -0.54
CA TYR A 41 -1.15 10.53 0.86
C TYR A 41 -0.01 9.75 1.51
N VAL A 42 0.46 8.66 0.89
CA VAL A 42 1.60 7.89 1.38
C VAL A 42 2.84 8.78 1.53
N SER A 43 3.14 9.62 0.53
CA SER A 43 4.31 10.50 0.57
C SER A 43 4.25 11.49 1.74
N GLU A 44 3.08 12.05 2.02
CA GLU A 44 2.83 13.00 3.11
C GLU A 44 2.96 12.34 4.48
N VAL A 45 2.41 11.13 4.64
CA VAL A 45 2.45 10.39 5.92
C VAL A 45 3.89 10.02 6.30
N ILE A 46 4.69 9.55 5.33
CA ILE A 46 6.02 8.98 5.61
C ILE A 46 7.17 9.95 5.36
N ASP A 47 6.88 11.13 4.80
CA ASP A 47 7.86 12.15 4.41
C ASP A 47 8.90 11.63 3.40
N VAL A 48 8.43 10.84 2.42
CA VAL A 48 9.25 10.27 1.33
C VAL A 48 8.44 10.31 0.03
N ASN A 49 8.99 10.89 -1.02
CA ASN A 49 8.30 10.98 -2.31
C ASN A 49 8.18 9.59 -2.98
N VAL A 50 6.95 9.13 -3.19
CA VAL A 50 6.61 7.88 -3.90
C VAL A 50 5.79 8.10 -5.17
N LEU A 51 5.67 9.34 -5.67
CA LEU A 51 4.82 9.71 -6.81
C LEU A 51 5.25 9.07 -8.14
N ASP A 52 6.55 8.78 -8.27
CA ASP A 52 7.09 8.09 -9.46
C ASP A 52 6.97 6.56 -9.36
N GLY A 53 6.44 6.04 -8.25
CA GLY A 53 6.20 4.62 -8.04
C GLY A 53 5.06 4.07 -8.90
N GLU A 54 5.10 2.77 -9.15
CA GLU A 54 3.97 2.03 -9.73
C GLU A 54 3.13 1.44 -8.58
N LEU A 55 1.87 1.87 -8.48
CA LEU A 55 0.91 1.31 -7.51
C LEU A 55 0.44 -0.07 -8.00
N LEU A 56 0.87 -1.12 -7.30
CA LEU A 56 0.53 -2.52 -7.62
C LEU A 56 -0.71 -3.01 -6.87
N VAL A 57 -0.84 -2.64 -5.60
CA VAL A 57 -1.97 -3.01 -4.74
C VAL A 57 -2.43 -1.78 -3.99
N ASN A 58 -3.75 -1.64 -3.89
CA ASN A 58 -4.44 -0.73 -2.99
C ASN A 58 -5.67 -1.45 -2.44
N TYR A 59 -5.52 -2.01 -1.25
CA TYR A 59 -6.58 -2.61 -0.46
C TYR A 59 -6.90 -1.68 0.70
N ASP A 60 -8.17 -1.40 0.91
CA ASP A 60 -8.67 -0.46 1.91
C ASP A 60 -10.08 -0.94 2.28
N ASP A 61 -10.25 -1.49 3.48
CA ASP A 61 -11.57 -1.84 3.99
C ASP A 61 -12.20 -0.59 4.63
N HIS A 62 -12.89 0.19 3.81
CA HIS A 62 -13.54 1.44 4.24
C HIS A 62 -14.62 1.22 5.32
N GLY A 63 -14.21 1.06 6.57
CA GLY A 63 -15.06 0.94 7.75
C GLY A 63 -15.69 -0.45 7.89
N GLY A 64 -14.97 -1.37 8.54
CA GLY A 64 -15.59 -2.54 9.14
C GLY A 64 -16.82 -2.16 9.98
N PHE A 65 -17.71 -3.11 10.26
CA PHE A 65 -18.99 -2.87 10.96
C PHE A 65 -18.86 -2.13 12.32
N LEU A 66 -17.65 -2.07 12.89
CA LEU A 66 -17.30 -1.43 14.16
C LEU A 66 -16.41 -0.16 14.04
N GLY A 67 -16.03 0.25 12.83
CA GLY A 67 -15.11 1.38 12.61
C GLY A 67 -13.63 1.01 12.45
N ASP A 68 -13.33 -0.28 12.33
CA ASP A 68 -11.98 -0.78 12.04
C ASP A 68 -11.59 -0.42 10.60
N GLU A 69 -10.35 0.00 10.40
CA GLU A 69 -9.76 0.38 9.11
C GLU A 69 -8.36 -0.24 8.94
N GLU A 70 -8.24 -1.14 7.96
CA GLU A 70 -7.02 -1.70 7.43
C GLU A 70 -6.81 -1.22 5.97
N THR A 71 -5.73 -0.47 5.77
CA THR A 71 -5.23 -0.14 4.44
C THR A 71 -3.92 -0.88 4.19
N PHE A 72 -3.84 -1.60 3.07
CA PHE A 72 -2.62 -2.20 2.55
C PHE A 72 -2.32 -1.69 1.13
N ILE A 73 -1.19 -1.00 0.99
CA ILE A 73 -0.72 -0.43 -0.28
C ILE A 73 0.65 -1.01 -0.63
N LYS A 74 0.82 -1.41 -1.89
CA LYS A 74 2.07 -1.94 -2.44
C LYS A 74 2.51 -1.10 -3.63
N ILE A 75 3.69 -0.48 -3.54
CA ILE A 75 4.25 0.41 -4.56
C ILE A 75 5.63 -0.11 -5.00
N LYS A 76 5.83 -0.32 -6.31
CA LYS A 76 7.15 -0.60 -6.88
C LYS A 76 7.86 0.73 -7.16
N MET A 77 9.01 0.94 -6.54
CA MET A 77 9.82 2.13 -6.78
C MET A 77 10.69 1.96 -8.04
N PRO A 78 10.75 2.94 -8.94
CA PRO A 78 11.50 2.84 -10.18
C PRO A 78 13.02 2.83 -9.94
N ASN A 79 13.46 3.38 -8.81
CA ASN A 79 14.85 3.50 -8.40
C ASN A 79 14.95 3.66 -6.87
N ASN A 80 16.17 3.77 -6.36
CA ASN A 80 16.46 3.86 -4.92
C ASN A 80 16.52 5.31 -4.40
N ARG A 81 15.97 6.32 -5.09
CA ARG A 81 16.03 7.72 -4.60
C ARG A 81 15.38 7.90 -3.23
N CYS A 82 14.32 7.14 -2.95
CA CYS A 82 13.68 7.14 -1.64
C CYS A 82 14.58 6.56 -0.53
N LEU A 83 15.52 5.67 -0.87
CA LEU A 83 16.41 5.01 0.08
C LEU A 83 17.36 6.00 0.77
N ASP A 84 17.85 7.01 0.05
CA ASP A 84 18.77 7.99 0.61
C ASP A 84 18.06 8.84 1.70
N VAL A 85 16.77 9.13 1.49
CA VAL A 85 15.92 9.79 2.48
C VAL A 85 15.71 8.89 3.70
N MET A 86 15.38 7.60 3.49
CA MET A 86 15.17 6.64 4.59
C MET A 86 16.43 6.43 5.42
N LYS A 87 17.62 6.38 4.79
CA LYS A 87 18.91 6.23 5.48
C LYS A 87 19.26 7.40 6.39
N THR A 88 18.84 8.60 6.03
CA THR A 88 19.21 9.84 6.72
C THR A 88 18.11 10.34 7.65
N ASN A 89 16.89 9.83 7.52
CA ASN A 89 15.76 10.20 8.34
C ASN A 89 15.64 9.27 9.57
N PRO A 90 15.79 9.79 10.81
CA PRO A 90 15.75 8.98 12.04
C PRO A 90 14.36 8.41 12.37
N LYS A 91 13.35 8.66 11.55
CA LYS A 91 12.06 7.96 11.60
C LYS A 91 12.18 6.51 11.12
N TRP A 92 13.11 6.23 10.22
CA TRP A 92 13.28 4.92 9.61
C TRP A 92 14.33 4.10 10.35
N LEU A 93 14.03 2.83 10.56
CA LEU A 93 14.88 1.84 11.21
C LEU A 93 15.36 0.84 10.16
N PRO A 94 16.64 0.45 10.16
CA PRO A 94 17.10 -0.62 9.29
C PRO A 94 16.51 -1.96 9.75
N LEU A 95 16.30 -2.89 8.81
CA LEU A 95 16.05 -4.29 9.14
C LEU A 95 17.26 -4.91 9.88
N PRO A 96 17.05 -5.93 10.74
CA PRO A 96 15.81 -6.70 10.94
C PRO A 96 14.73 -5.97 11.74
N PHE A 97 13.49 -6.45 11.64
CA PHE A 97 12.39 -6.01 12.50
C PHE A 97 12.70 -6.30 13.98
N SER A 98 12.10 -5.52 14.87
CA SER A 98 11.89 -5.94 16.25
C SER A 98 11.03 -7.23 16.30
N SER A 99 11.05 -7.92 17.44
CA SER A 99 10.20 -9.10 17.66
C SER A 99 8.72 -8.77 17.46
N ASN A 100 8.27 -7.60 17.90
CA ASN A 100 6.86 -7.21 17.81
C ASN A 100 6.45 -6.85 16.37
N ILE A 101 7.25 -6.09 15.63
CA ILE A 101 6.97 -5.83 14.20
C ILE A 101 7.05 -7.12 13.38
N SER A 102 8.00 -8.01 13.66
CA SER A 102 8.04 -9.31 12.99
C SER A 102 6.76 -10.12 13.22
N ARG A 103 6.20 -10.07 14.43
CA ARG A 103 4.92 -10.69 14.77
C ARG A 103 3.74 -10.06 14.03
N VAL A 104 3.72 -8.73 13.85
CA VAL A 104 2.71 -8.04 13.04
C VAL A 104 2.76 -8.54 11.60
N VAL A 105 3.96 -8.62 11.01
CA VAL A 105 4.15 -8.89 9.57
C VAL A 105 4.02 -10.37 9.22
N TYR A 106 4.58 -11.26 10.05
CA TYR A 106 4.70 -12.69 9.73
C TYR A 106 3.94 -13.60 10.70
N GLY A 107 3.33 -13.04 11.75
CA GLY A 107 2.74 -13.84 12.82
C GLY A 107 3.79 -14.48 13.73
N ILE A 108 3.36 -15.43 14.55
CA ILE A 108 4.24 -16.30 15.34
C ILE A 108 3.77 -17.74 15.21
N GLU A 109 4.72 -18.67 15.16
CA GLU A 109 4.44 -20.09 15.22
C GLU A 109 5.34 -20.73 16.27
N SER A 110 4.73 -21.34 17.29
CA SER A 110 5.41 -22.11 18.33
C SER A 110 4.58 -23.33 18.71
N LYS A 111 5.16 -24.25 19.48
CA LYS A 111 4.44 -25.45 19.95
C LYS A 111 3.26 -25.12 20.87
N GLU A 112 3.30 -23.98 21.55
CA GLU A 112 2.35 -23.61 22.61
C GLU A 112 1.32 -22.57 22.13
N PHE A 113 1.70 -21.77 21.13
CA PHE A 113 0.89 -20.69 20.61
C PHE A 113 1.26 -20.40 19.15
N SER A 114 0.24 -20.27 18.29
CA SER A 114 0.38 -19.74 16.95
C SER A 114 -0.59 -18.58 16.75
N ALA A 115 -0.15 -17.56 16.02
CA ALA A 115 -0.99 -16.47 15.57
C ALA A 115 -0.55 -16.08 14.17
N SER A 116 -1.51 -15.93 13.26
CA SER A 116 -1.26 -15.47 11.89
C SER A 116 -0.78 -14.01 11.86
N SER A 117 -0.27 -13.60 10.69
CA SER A 117 0.01 -12.20 10.41
C SER A 117 -1.21 -11.32 10.66
N MET A 118 -0.96 -10.12 11.16
CA MET A 118 -1.99 -9.08 11.24
C MET A 118 -2.25 -8.42 9.89
N ILE A 119 -1.33 -8.56 8.92
CA ILE A 119 -1.42 -7.96 7.58
C ILE A 119 -1.92 -9.03 6.61
N ARG A 120 -3.22 -9.04 6.31
CA ARG A 120 -3.84 -10.06 5.44
C ARG A 120 -5.07 -9.52 4.72
N TYR A 121 -5.42 -10.09 3.58
CA TYR A 121 -6.75 -9.84 3.02
C TYR A 121 -7.81 -10.53 3.88
N HIS A 122 -8.99 -9.91 4.00
CA HIS A 122 -10.15 -10.58 4.61
C HIS A 122 -10.37 -11.96 3.97
N ASP A 123 -10.52 -12.98 4.80
CA ASP A 123 -10.70 -14.40 4.39
C ASP A 123 -9.56 -15.04 3.57
N SER A 124 -8.33 -14.52 3.66
CA SER A 124 -7.16 -15.11 2.99
C SER A 124 -6.00 -15.37 3.96
N ASP A 125 -5.37 -16.54 3.81
CA ASP A 125 -4.08 -16.87 4.44
C ASP A 125 -2.87 -16.46 3.57
N GLU A 126 -3.11 -15.65 2.53
CA GLU A 126 -2.04 -15.18 1.65
C GLU A 126 -1.07 -14.25 2.40
N VAL A 127 0.22 -14.59 2.30
CA VAL A 127 1.30 -13.76 2.83
C VAL A 127 1.50 -12.55 1.91
N LEU A 128 1.03 -11.38 2.34
CA LEU A 128 1.06 -10.15 1.53
C LEU A 128 2.47 -9.55 1.37
N ILE A 129 3.31 -9.76 2.39
CA ILE A 129 4.68 -9.26 2.46
C ILE A 129 5.62 -10.47 2.50
N PRO A 130 6.44 -10.72 1.47
CA PRO A 130 7.39 -11.81 1.49
C PRO A 130 8.46 -11.58 2.58
N PRO A 131 9.27 -12.59 2.93
CA PRO A 131 10.43 -12.40 3.81
C PRO A 131 11.41 -11.37 3.22
N ILE A 132 11.66 -10.27 3.94
CA ILE A 132 12.57 -9.20 3.50
C ILE A 132 13.88 -9.30 4.29
N LYS A 133 15.01 -9.31 3.58
CA LYS A 133 16.35 -9.38 4.19
C LYS A 133 16.97 -8.00 4.36
N ASN A 134 16.93 -7.20 3.30
CA ASN A 134 17.54 -5.87 3.27
C ASN A 134 16.46 -4.82 3.08
N GLY A 135 16.47 -3.81 3.95
CA GLY A 135 15.40 -2.83 3.94
C GLY A 135 15.39 -1.91 5.13
N TYR A 136 14.39 -1.04 5.12
CA TYR A 136 14.10 -0.09 6.18
C TYR A 136 12.62 -0.17 6.51
N TYR A 137 12.27 0.12 7.76
CA TYR A 137 10.88 0.22 8.17
C TYR A 137 10.63 1.45 9.04
N TYR A 138 9.41 1.94 8.98
CA TYR A 138 8.89 3.03 9.78
C TYR A 138 7.70 2.50 10.56
N PHE A 139 7.73 2.66 11.88
CA PHE A 139 6.61 2.33 12.76
C PHE A 139 6.15 3.57 13.50
N PHE A 140 4.84 3.77 13.52
CA PHE A 140 4.19 4.86 14.25
C PHE A 140 2.89 4.39 14.88
N ASP A 141 2.91 4.23 16.19
CA ASP A 141 1.80 3.90 17.04
C ASP A 141 0.97 5.17 17.34
N ARG A 142 -0.22 5.24 16.76
CA ARG A 142 -1.20 6.31 16.96
C ARG A 142 -2.16 6.03 18.11
N HIS A 143 -2.08 4.86 18.72
CA HIS A 143 -2.98 4.49 19.80
C HIS A 143 -2.86 5.46 20.98
N MET A 144 -4.00 5.81 21.58
CA MET A 144 -4.05 6.84 22.63
C MET A 144 -3.24 6.50 23.89
N GLU A 145 -3.05 5.21 24.17
CA GLU A 145 -2.24 4.73 25.30
C GLU A 145 -0.74 4.65 24.98
N SER A 146 -0.33 4.94 23.75
CA SER A 146 1.08 4.95 23.36
C SER A 146 1.84 6.07 24.06
N LYS A 147 2.87 5.70 24.82
CA LYS A 147 3.76 6.67 25.49
C LYS A 147 4.81 7.24 24.53
N ASN A 148 5.20 6.45 23.54
CA ASN A 148 6.13 6.82 22.50
C ASN A 148 5.67 6.19 21.18
N PRO A 149 5.20 6.98 20.20
CA PRO A 149 4.71 6.44 18.93
C PRO A 149 5.72 5.58 18.16
N LYS A 150 7.02 5.69 18.44
CA LYS A 150 8.05 4.90 17.74
C LYS A 150 8.44 3.62 18.48
N ASP A 151 7.88 3.38 19.66
CA ASP A 151 8.18 2.24 20.51
C ASP A 151 7.04 1.23 20.43
N ASP A 152 7.35 0.02 20.00
CA ASP A 152 6.41 -1.08 19.81
C ASP A 152 6.39 -2.05 21.00
N THR A 153 7.13 -1.78 22.09
CA THR A 153 7.26 -2.69 23.24
C THR A 153 5.92 -3.05 23.86
N GLU A 154 5.00 -2.09 23.95
CA GLU A 154 3.68 -2.25 24.57
C GLU A 154 2.57 -2.63 23.57
N LEU A 155 2.92 -2.85 22.28
CA LEU A 155 1.95 -3.04 21.21
C LEU A 155 0.97 -4.19 21.50
N PHE A 156 1.45 -5.28 22.10
CA PHE A 156 0.64 -6.47 22.43
C PHE A 156 0.12 -6.51 23.87
N ASN A 157 0.29 -5.43 24.65
CA ASN A 157 -0.19 -5.34 26.03
C ASN A 157 -1.57 -4.65 26.13
N ARG A 158 -2.24 -4.45 24.99
CA ARG A 158 -3.52 -3.74 24.86
C ARG A 158 -4.51 -4.51 23.98
N CYS A 159 -5.77 -4.10 24.02
CA CYS A 159 -6.88 -4.82 23.36
C CYS A 159 -7.21 -4.34 21.93
N SER A 160 -6.60 -3.23 21.48
CA SER A 160 -6.81 -2.64 20.16
C SER A 160 -5.51 -2.08 19.59
N TYR A 161 -5.48 -1.84 18.27
CA TYR A 161 -4.26 -1.47 17.57
C TYR A 161 -4.52 -0.33 16.61
N ASN A 162 -3.87 0.81 16.84
CA ASN A 162 -3.87 1.92 15.91
C ASN A 162 -2.43 2.28 15.55
N PHE A 163 -1.94 1.84 14.40
CA PHE A 163 -0.57 2.10 13.97
C PHE A 163 -0.42 2.24 12.45
N THR A 164 0.67 2.87 12.03
CA THR A 164 1.17 2.83 10.65
C THR A 164 2.48 2.10 10.65
N LEU A 165 2.57 1.10 9.77
CA LEU A 165 3.80 0.39 9.49
C LEU A 165 4.12 0.56 8.01
N VAL A 166 5.35 0.94 7.70
CA VAL A 166 5.82 1.08 6.33
C VAL A 166 7.13 0.35 6.19
N ILE A 167 7.26 -0.45 5.14
CA ILE A 167 8.41 -1.31 4.92
C ILE A 167 8.91 -1.05 3.51
N TYR A 168 10.21 -0.81 3.38
CA TYR A 168 10.88 -0.71 2.11
C TYR A 168 11.88 -1.86 1.95
N ASP A 169 11.55 -2.78 1.07
CA ASP A 169 12.44 -3.85 0.59
C ASP A 169 13.41 -3.25 -0.43
N THR A 170 14.70 -3.21 -0.10
CA THR A 170 15.72 -2.66 -1.01
C THR A 170 16.09 -3.61 -2.13
N ASP A 171 15.92 -4.92 -1.93
CA ASP A 171 16.26 -5.94 -2.92
C ASP A 171 15.26 -5.87 -4.08
N GLU A 172 13.97 -5.78 -3.74
CA GLU A 172 12.89 -5.69 -4.72
C GLU A 172 12.44 -4.26 -5.02
N ARG A 173 12.95 -3.24 -4.33
CA ARG A 173 12.45 -1.85 -4.42
C ARG A 173 10.95 -1.77 -4.22
N MET A 174 10.44 -2.52 -3.25
CA MET A 174 9.03 -2.56 -2.92
C MET A 174 8.77 -1.76 -1.65
N LEU A 175 7.82 -0.84 -1.71
CA LEU A 175 7.28 -0.16 -0.56
C LEU A 175 5.93 -0.77 -0.21
N TYR A 176 5.79 -1.21 1.03
CA TYR A 176 4.56 -1.70 1.63
C TYR A 176 4.12 -0.67 2.66
N PHE A 177 2.91 -0.15 2.52
CA PHE A 177 2.32 0.79 3.47
C PHE A 177 1.10 0.13 4.11
N ILE A 178 1.07 0.13 5.43
CA ILE A 178 0.04 -0.45 6.25
C ILE A 178 -0.49 0.62 7.19
N TYR A 179 -1.80 0.86 7.12
CA TYR A 179 -2.55 1.60 8.10
C TYR A 179 -3.47 0.61 8.79
N TYR A 180 -3.41 0.53 10.11
CA TYR A 180 -4.20 -0.41 10.90
C TYR A 180 -4.86 0.36 12.04
N ASP A 181 -6.19 0.24 12.16
CA ASP A 181 -7.03 0.90 13.15
C ASP A 181 -8.13 -0.09 13.59
N THR A 182 -8.16 -0.44 14.87
CA THR A 182 -9.14 -1.35 15.50
C THR A 182 -9.43 -0.94 16.93
#